data_AF-A0A956DJM6-F1
#
_entry.id   AF-A0A956DJM6-F1
#
_cell.length_a   1.000
_cell.length_b   1.000
_cell.length_c   1.000
_cell.angle_alpha   90.00
_cell.angle_beta   90.00
_cell.angle_gamma   90.00
#
_symmetry.space_group_name_H-M   'P 1'
#
loop_
_entity.id
_entity.type
_entity.pdbx_description
1 polymer ?
#
loop_
_entity_poly.entity_id
_entity_poly.type
_entity_poly.pdbx_seq_one_letter_code
_entity_poly.pdbx_strand_id
1 'polypeptide(L)'
;MRHRFVQFGFLSTILAGLALAPACGDAGSTFGGGASSPTGGTGAGDCVRNGQQCNFDCTNSLGCVECVTDLDCGNGQPICVAGHCEECGVSADCAVGESCYPENHECAPSCETNGDCQQDDAPLCDPTSGACVGCLSAQDCGGETPVCSPISGQCAECASASDCGAAQPHCELDVGRCRECLLDSHCGFGERCREDHCIADCQNDADCANNEGRPLCDVPSGQCVSCLTDLDCGVAAPICTPGGRCVLCQTDSDCMDPELPICKDSDECVQCTEDNHCDPGFQCKGQQCEPSN
;
A
#
# COMPACT_ATOMS: atom_id res chain seq x y z
N MET A 1 -62.97 29.49 30.42
CA MET A 1 -62.62 30.82 29.86
C MET A 1 -62.21 30.59 28.41
N ARG A 2 -63.15 30.52 27.46
CA ARG A 2 -63.53 31.61 26.53
C ARG A 2 -62.35 32.50 26.13
N HIS A 3 -61.81 32.30 24.93
CA HIS A 3 -61.64 33.38 23.95
C HIS A 3 -61.77 32.82 22.52
N ARG A 4 -62.77 33.36 21.82
CA ARG A 4 -63.03 33.30 20.37
C ARG A 4 -62.44 34.57 19.73
N PHE A 5 -62.44 34.60 18.39
CA PHE A 5 -62.17 35.68 17.41
C PHE A 5 -60.75 35.61 16.79
N VAL A 6 -60.51 35.72 15.48
CA VAL A 6 -61.33 35.95 14.29
C VAL A 6 -60.59 35.49 13.03
N GLN A 7 -61.37 35.18 12.00
CA GLN A 7 -61.07 34.74 10.64
C GLN A 7 -60.68 35.90 9.71
N PHE A 8 -59.67 35.71 8.85
CA PHE A 8 -59.50 36.42 7.58
C PHE A 8 -58.85 35.47 6.56
N GLY A 9 -59.54 35.22 5.45
CA GLY A 9 -59.06 34.36 4.37
C GLY A 9 -58.42 35.15 3.23
N PHE A 10 -57.71 34.46 2.35
CA PHE A 10 -57.59 34.80 0.93
C PHE A 10 -57.23 33.54 0.13
N LEU A 11 -58.02 33.30 -0.92
CA LEU A 11 -57.75 32.35 -2.01
C LEU A 11 -56.56 32.84 -2.85
N SER A 12 -55.69 31.94 -3.30
CA SER A 12 -55.06 32.06 -4.62
C SER A 12 -54.55 30.71 -5.14
N THR A 13 -55.09 30.37 -6.30
CA THR A 13 -54.73 29.29 -7.23
C THR A 13 -53.33 29.48 -7.80
N ILE A 14 -52.52 28.41 -7.89
CA ILE A 14 -51.35 28.36 -8.77
C ILE A 14 -51.42 27.12 -9.67
N LEU A 15 -51.27 27.40 -10.96
CA LEU A 15 -51.40 26.51 -12.11
C LEU A 15 -50.37 25.38 -12.15
N ALA A 16 -50.81 24.23 -12.64
CA ALA A 16 -49.98 23.18 -13.20
C ALA A 16 -49.40 23.63 -14.56
N GLY A 17 -48.07 23.57 -14.71
CA GLY A 17 -47.36 23.76 -15.97
C GLY A 17 -46.79 22.44 -16.47
N LEU A 18 -47.46 21.86 -17.48
CA LEU A 18 -46.91 20.83 -18.37
C LEU A 18 -45.78 21.44 -19.22
N ALA A 19 -44.64 20.76 -19.32
CA ALA A 19 -43.67 20.97 -20.39
C ALA A 19 -43.36 19.63 -21.06
N LEU A 20 -43.89 19.47 -22.27
CA LEU A 20 -43.51 18.46 -23.27
C LEU A 20 -42.33 19.00 -24.08
N ALA A 21 -41.35 18.15 -24.38
CA ALA A 21 -40.44 18.34 -25.51
C ALA A 21 -40.13 16.98 -26.17
N PRO A 22 -39.82 16.95 -27.49
CA PRO A 22 -40.11 15.81 -28.36
C PRO A 22 -38.88 15.02 -28.86
N ALA A 23 -39.11 13.72 -29.01
CA ALA A 23 -38.77 12.79 -30.10
C ALA A 23 -37.42 12.81 -30.87
N CYS A 24 -36.83 11.60 -30.87
CA CYS A 24 -36.31 10.76 -31.97
C CYS A 24 -35.04 11.12 -32.76
N GLY A 25 -34.18 10.11 -32.89
CA GLY A 25 -33.11 9.99 -33.87
C GLY A 25 -32.30 8.69 -33.70
N ASP A 26 -32.81 7.58 -34.24
CA ASP A 26 -32.09 6.30 -34.38
C ASP A 26 -31.04 6.37 -35.51
N ALA A 27 -29.87 5.77 -35.28
CA ALA A 27 -29.09 5.10 -36.33
C ALA A 27 -28.15 4.06 -35.70
N GLY A 28 -28.51 2.78 -35.87
CA GLY A 28 -27.66 1.65 -35.49
C GLY A 28 -26.47 1.45 -36.44
N SER A 29 -25.41 0.86 -35.92
CA SER A 29 -24.45 0.02 -36.67
C SER A 29 -23.69 -0.89 -35.70
N THR A 30 -24.07 -2.15 -35.78
CA THR A 30 -23.41 -3.43 -35.50
C THR A 30 -21.96 -3.49 -34.95
N PHE A 31 -21.83 -4.35 -33.95
CA PHE A 31 -20.67 -4.88 -33.24
C PHE A 31 -19.46 -5.33 -34.11
N GLY A 32 -18.26 -5.01 -33.62
CA GLY A 32 -17.00 -5.71 -33.86
C GLY A 32 -16.17 -5.60 -32.58
N GLY A 33 -15.86 -6.73 -31.95
CA GLY A 33 -15.40 -6.82 -30.56
C GLY A 33 -13.95 -6.41 -30.28
N GLY A 34 -13.65 -6.33 -28.98
CA GLY A 34 -12.30 -6.40 -28.43
C GLY A 34 -11.88 -5.16 -27.62
N ALA A 35 -11.83 -5.34 -26.29
CA ALA A 35 -11.22 -4.47 -25.28
C ALA A 35 -11.89 -3.11 -25.03
N SER A 36 -12.93 -3.10 -24.19
CA SER A 36 -13.30 -1.90 -23.45
C SER A 36 -12.31 -1.73 -22.31
N SER A 37 -11.30 -0.87 -22.51
CA SER A 37 -10.61 -0.20 -21.41
C SER A 37 -11.63 0.62 -20.62
N PRO A 38 -11.67 0.58 -19.28
CA PRO A 38 -12.43 1.56 -18.52
C PRO A 38 -11.66 2.88 -18.55
N THR A 39 -11.96 3.72 -19.54
CA THR A 39 -11.60 5.14 -19.49
C THR A 39 -12.52 5.82 -18.47
N GLY A 40 -12.07 5.83 -17.22
CA GLY A 40 -12.77 6.46 -16.09
C GLY A 40 -11.88 6.89 -14.93
N GLY A 41 -10.54 6.83 -15.06
CA GLY A 41 -9.60 7.37 -14.08
C GLY A 41 -8.65 8.36 -14.76
N THR A 42 -8.64 9.61 -14.29
CA THR A 42 -7.57 10.54 -14.60
C THR A 42 -6.27 10.02 -13.98
N GLY A 43 -5.46 9.31 -14.77
CA GLY A 43 -4.09 8.93 -14.40
C GLY A 43 -3.75 7.44 -14.57
N ALA A 44 -3.72 6.93 -15.81
CA ALA A 44 -3.21 5.59 -16.13
C ALA A 44 -1.68 5.41 -15.86
N GLY A 45 -1.05 6.35 -15.13
CA GLY A 45 0.34 6.27 -14.68
C GLY A 45 0.50 6.28 -13.15
N ASP A 46 -0.57 6.51 -12.38
CA ASP A 46 -0.51 6.56 -10.91
C ASP A 46 -0.95 5.26 -10.24
N CYS A 47 -1.48 4.33 -11.05
CA CYS A 47 -2.07 3.08 -10.61
C CYS A 47 -1.12 1.90 -10.80
N VAL A 48 0.01 1.99 -10.12
CA VAL A 48 1.15 1.07 -10.23
C VAL A 48 1.47 0.52 -8.85
N ARG A 49 1.73 -0.79 -8.76
CA ARG A 49 2.26 -1.44 -7.56
C ARG A 49 3.46 -2.28 -7.98
N ASN A 50 4.58 -2.12 -7.30
CA ASN A 50 5.82 -2.84 -7.60
C ASN A 50 6.30 -2.63 -9.05
N GLY A 51 6.13 -1.42 -9.60
CA GLY A 51 6.47 -1.08 -10.98
C GLY A 51 5.56 -1.71 -12.04
N GLN A 52 4.46 -2.36 -11.64
CA GLN A 52 3.50 -2.98 -12.55
C GLN A 52 2.15 -2.26 -12.46
N GLN A 53 1.59 -1.93 -13.63
CA GLN A 53 0.25 -1.36 -13.72
C GLN A 53 -0.77 -2.37 -13.15
N CYS A 54 -1.66 -1.91 -12.27
CA CYS A 54 -2.75 -2.74 -11.79
C CYS A 54 -3.58 -3.26 -12.98
N ASN A 55 -4.01 -4.53 -12.92
CA ASN A 55 -4.63 -5.20 -14.06
C ASN A 55 -6.00 -4.61 -14.44
N PHE A 56 -6.78 -4.17 -13.45
CA PHE A 56 -8.09 -3.59 -13.65
C PHE A 56 -8.11 -2.10 -13.30
N ASP A 57 -8.03 -1.77 -12.01
CA ASP A 57 -7.97 -0.40 -11.50
C ASP A 57 -7.31 -0.38 -10.11
N CYS A 58 -7.30 0.75 -9.42
CA CYS A 58 -6.86 0.86 -8.04
C CYS A 58 -7.49 2.03 -7.28
N THR A 59 -7.38 1.98 -5.96
CA THR A 59 -7.71 3.11 -5.08
C THR A 59 -6.63 3.33 -4.02
N ASN A 60 -6.57 4.53 -3.44
CA ASN A 60 -5.61 4.84 -2.37
C ASN A 60 -5.85 4.04 -1.07
N SER A 61 -6.98 3.36 -0.95
CA SER A 61 -7.37 2.61 0.27
C SER A 61 -7.47 1.09 0.07
N LEU A 62 -7.39 0.61 -1.17
CA LEU A 62 -7.44 -0.81 -1.52
C LEU A 62 -6.23 -1.27 -2.33
N GLY A 63 -5.39 -0.34 -2.81
CA GLY A 63 -4.37 -0.69 -3.79
C GLY A 63 -5.00 -1.17 -5.09
N CYS A 64 -4.37 -2.15 -5.75
CA CYS A 64 -4.90 -2.74 -6.99
C CYS A 64 -6.17 -3.55 -6.71
N VAL A 65 -7.23 -3.27 -7.47
CA VAL A 65 -8.51 -3.97 -7.38
C VAL A 65 -8.76 -4.83 -8.62
N GLU A 66 -9.69 -5.77 -8.50
CA GLU A 66 -10.17 -6.65 -9.58
C GLU A 66 -11.48 -6.15 -10.21
N CYS A 67 -12.23 -5.32 -9.48
CA CYS A 67 -13.50 -4.73 -9.92
C CYS A 67 -13.68 -3.32 -9.36
N VAL A 68 -14.51 -2.51 -10.03
CA VAL A 68 -15.00 -1.23 -9.50
C VAL A 68 -16.52 -1.23 -9.40
N THR A 69 -17.18 -2.11 -10.16
CA THR A 69 -18.63 -2.33 -10.17
C THR A 69 -18.94 -3.81 -10.34
N ASP A 70 -20.17 -4.22 -9.98
CA ASP A 70 -20.65 -5.60 -10.18
C ASP A 70 -20.59 -6.08 -11.64
N LEU A 71 -20.57 -5.14 -12.60
CA LEU A 71 -20.48 -5.46 -14.03
C LEU A 71 -19.11 -5.98 -14.44
N ASP A 72 -18.09 -5.76 -13.62
CA ASP A 72 -16.72 -6.24 -13.85
C ASP A 72 -16.57 -7.71 -13.41
N CYS A 73 -17.54 -8.20 -12.65
CA CYS A 73 -17.54 -9.50 -12.02
C CYS A 73 -18.29 -10.58 -12.82
N GLY A 74 -17.97 -11.85 -12.54
CA GLY A 74 -18.44 -13.01 -13.31
C GLY A 74 -19.55 -13.81 -12.62
N ASN A 75 -20.11 -14.80 -13.32
CA ASN A 75 -21.26 -15.60 -12.82
C ASN A 75 -20.98 -16.45 -11.57
N GLY A 76 -19.75 -16.54 -11.07
CA GLY A 76 -19.40 -17.28 -9.84
C GLY A 76 -19.33 -16.40 -8.59
N GLN A 77 -18.94 -15.14 -8.76
CA GLN A 77 -18.81 -14.11 -7.73
C GLN A 77 -19.22 -12.81 -8.42
N PRO A 78 -20.53 -12.47 -8.46
CA PRO A 78 -21.04 -11.40 -9.31
C PRO A 78 -21.03 -10.02 -8.66
N ILE A 79 -20.69 -9.90 -7.38
CA ILE A 79 -20.80 -8.65 -6.63
C ILE A 79 -19.41 -8.06 -6.40
N CYS A 80 -19.23 -6.77 -6.63
CA CYS A 80 -17.96 -6.10 -6.34
C CYS A 80 -17.97 -5.51 -4.93
N VAL A 81 -17.17 -6.09 -4.03
CA VAL A 81 -17.04 -5.64 -2.64
C VAL A 81 -15.59 -5.29 -2.35
N ALA A 82 -15.34 -4.04 -1.92
CA ALA A 82 -13.99 -3.56 -1.61
C ALA A 82 -12.93 -3.87 -2.69
N GLY A 83 -13.33 -3.85 -3.97
CA GLY A 83 -12.41 -4.10 -5.08
C GLY A 83 -12.20 -5.57 -5.44
N HIS A 84 -12.85 -6.50 -4.75
CA HIS A 84 -12.84 -7.93 -5.06
C HIS A 84 -14.21 -8.39 -5.54
N CYS A 85 -14.20 -9.35 -6.46
CA CYS A 85 -15.44 -9.99 -6.89
C CYS A 85 -15.81 -11.07 -5.90
N GLU A 86 -16.97 -10.93 -5.28
CA GLU A 86 -17.48 -11.78 -4.20
C GLU A 86 -18.85 -12.39 -4.51
N GLU A 87 -19.25 -13.38 -3.71
CA GLU A 87 -20.55 -14.03 -3.83
C GLU A 87 -21.69 -13.06 -3.46
N CYS A 88 -21.51 -12.29 -2.39
CA CYS A 88 -22.51 -11.34 -1.88
C CYS A 88 -21.87 -10.07 -1.32
N GLY A 89 -22.59 -8.95 -1.36
CA GLY A 89 -22.22 -7.72 -0.65
C GLY A 89 -23.23 -7.32 0.41
N VAL A 90 -24.47 -7.80 0.29
CA VAL A 90 -25.56 -7.59 1.24
C VAL A 90 -26.39 -8.86 1.40
N SER A 91 -27.10 -9.01 2.52
CA SER A 91 -27.96 -10.17 2.76
C SER A 91 -29.09 -10.36 1.74
N ALA A 92 -29.42 -9.32 0.96
CA ALA A 92 -30.41 -9.41 -0.12
C ALA A 92 -29.89 -10.17 -1.37
N ASP A 93 -28.58 -10.37 -1.48
CA ASP A 93 -27.96 -11.14 -2.56
C ASP A 93 -28.09 -12.66 -2.33
N CYS A 94 -28.32 -13.07 -1.07
CA CYS A 94 -28.41 -14.45 -0.65
C CYS A 94 -29.83 -15.03 -0.74
N ALA A 95 -29.94 -16.36 -0.62
CA ALA A 95 -31.23 -17.03 -0.63
C ALA A 95 -32.02 -16.75 0.67
N VAL A 96 -33.31 -17.07 0.66
CA VAL A 96 -34.18 -16.89 1.83
C VAL A 96 -33.66 -17.73 3.01
N GLY A 97 -33.41 -17.09 4.15
CA GLY A 97 -32.86 -17.72 5.35
C GLY A 97 -31.33 -17.67 5.42
N GLU A 98 -30.68 -17.00 4.47
CA GLU A 98 -29.25 -16.74 4.47
C GLU A 98 -28.99 -15.24 4.57
N SER A 99 -27.82 -14.91 5.09
CA SER A 99 -27.27 -13.56 5.18
C SER A 99 -25.86 -13.56 4.58
N CYS A 100 -25.44 -12.41 4.08
CA CYS A 100 -24.07 -12.24 3.59
C CYS A 100 -23.14 -12.04 4.78
N TYR A 101 -22.16 -12.94 4.94
CA TYR A 101 -21.21 -12.83 6.04
C TYR A 101 -20.07 -11.90 5.60
N PRO A 102 -19.83 -10.78 6.28
CA PRO A 102 -18.92 -9.74 5.79
C PRO A 102 -17.44 -10.16 5.83
N GLU A 103 -17.07 -11.15 6.65
CA GLU A 103 -15.68 -11.62 6.75
C GLU A 103 -15.15 -12.22 5.45
N ASN A 104 -15.96 -13.05 4.81
CA ASN A 104 -15.59 -13.84 3.64
C ASN A 104 -16.47 -13.54 2.42
N HIS A 105 -17.48 -12.68 2.57
CA HIS A 105 -18.45 -12.33 1.55
C HIS A 105 -19.15 -13.55 0.91
N GLU A 106 -19.40 -14.58 1.72
CA GLU A 106 -20.15 -15.79 1.35
C GLU A 106 -21.54 -15.79 1.99
N CYS A 107 -22.50 -16.42 1.31
CA CYS A 107 -23.84 -16.61 1.85
C CYS A 107 -23.86 -17.74 2.89
N ALA A 108 -24.35 -17.45 4.10
CA ALA A 108 -24.45 -18.42 5.18
C ALA A 108 -25.77 -18.27 5.97
N PRO A 109 -26.19 -19.27 6.77
CA PRO A 109 -27.44 -19.21 7.51
C PRO A 109 -27.55 -17.95 8.38
N SER A 110 -28.69 -17.27 8.32
CA SER A 110 -28.91 -16.07 9.12
C SER A 110 -28.99 -16.41 10.62
N CYS A 111 -28.40 -15.57 11.46
CA CYS A 111 -28.53 -15.66 12.92
C CYS A 111 -29.72 -14.82 13.44
N GLU A 112 -30.29 -15.24 14.56
CA GLU A 112 -31.25 -14.42 15.34
C GLU A 112 -30.66 -14.00 16.69
N THR A 113 -29.70 -14.78 17.19
CA THR A 113 -29.02 -14.59 18.47
C THR A 113 -27.55 -14.96 18.35
N ASN A 114 -26.71 -14.47 19.27
CA ASN A 114 -25.30 -14.87 19.34
C ASN A 114 -25.12 -16.39 19.51
N GLY A 115 -26.13 -17.10 20.01
CA GLY A 115 -26.09 -18.55 20.13
C GLY A 115 -26.10 -19.29 18.79
N ASP A 116 -26.51 -18.63 17.71
CA ASP A 116 -26.52 -19.22 16.36
C ASP A 116 -25.13 -19.14 15.71
N CYS A 117 -24.26 -18.26 16.22
CA CYS A 117 -22.91 -18.05 15.74
C CYS A 117 -21.93 -18.99 16.45
N GLN A 118 -21.59 -20.09 15.79
CA GLN A 118 -20.72 -21.16 16.34
C GLN A 118 -19.23 -20.98 15.99
N GLN A 119 -18.88 -19.90 15.30
CA GLN A 119 -17.51 -19.58 14.88
C GLN A 119 -16.80 -18.80 15.98
N ASP A 120 -15.56 -19.18 16.31
CA ASP A 120 -14.80 -18.53 17.38
C ASP A 120 -14.47 -17.06 17.06
N ASP A 121 -14.23 -16.76 15.78
CA ASP A 121 -13.85 -15.42 15.29
C ASP A 121 -15.06 -14.56 14.85
N ALA A 122 -16.28 -15.09 14.92
CA ALA A 122 -17.52 -14.35 14.60
C ALA A 122 -18.68 -14.67 15.57
N PRO A 123 -18.54 -14.40 16.88
CA PRO A 123 -19.50 -14.85 17.90
C PRO A 123 -20.74 -13.95 18.08
N LEU A 124 -20.80 -12.80 17.39
CA LEU A 124 -21.87 -11.83 17.57
C LEU A 124 -22.85 -11.91 16.41
N CYS A 125 -24.15 -11.90 16.71
CA CYS A 125 -25.17 -11.78 15.68
C CYS A 125 -25.51 -10.30 15.46
N ASP A 126 -25.33 -9.79 14.24
CA ASP A 126 -25.84 -8.46 13.87
C ASP A 126 -27.35 -8.57 13.61
N PRO A 127 -28.20 -7.96 14.47
CA PRO A 127 -29.65 -8.03 14.31
C PRO A 127 -30.16 -7.30 13.06
N THR A 128 -29.32 -6.49 12.41
CA THR A 128 -29.70 -5.72 11.21
C THR A 128 -29.56 -6.56 9.95
N SER A 129 -28.40 -7.22 9.79
CA SER A 129 -28.07 -8.02 8.61
C SER A 129 -28.41 -9.50 8.76
N GLY A 130 -28.54 -9.99 10.00
CA GLY A 130 -28.63 -11.42 10.32
C GLY A 130 -27.31 -12.16 10.12
N ALA A 131 -26.19 -11.46 9.94
CA ALA A 131 -24.87 -12.07 9.78
C ALA A 131 -24.18 -12.27 11.13
N CYS A 132 -23.36 -13.33 11.22
CA CYS A 132 -22.41 -13.49 12.31
C CYS A 132 -21.17 -12.65 12.03
N VAL A 133 -20.72 -11.89 13.03
CA VAL A 133 -19.62 -10.92 12.93
C VAL A 133 -18.71 -11.02 14.15
N GLY A 134 -17.44 -10.63 13.98
CA GLY A 134 -16.48 -10.53 15.07
C GLY A 134 -16.74 -9.34 15.99
N CYS A 135 -17.33 -8.26 15.45
CA CYS A 135 -17.62 -7.04 16.20
C CYS A 135 -18.87 -6.32 15.66
N LEU A 136 -19.58 -5.62 16.54
CA LEU A 136 -20.66 -4.68 16.16
C LEU A 136 -20.21 -3.23 16.33
N SER A 137 -19.14 -3.02 17.09
CA SER A 137 -18.61 -1.73 17.47
C SER A 137 -17.16 -1.85 17.94
N ALA A 138 -16.45 -0.73 18.03
CA ALA A 138 -15.10 -0.71 18.59
C ALA A 138 -15.04 -1.16 20.06
N GLN A 139 -16.17 -1.20 20.79
CA GLN A 139 -16.19 -1.71 22.17
C GLN A 139 -16.05 -3.23 22.25
N ASP A 140 -16.30 -3.95 21.16
CA ASP A 140 -16.13 -5.40 21.06
C ASP A 140 -14.67 -5.77 20.75
N CYS A 141 -13.86 -4.77 20.38
CA CYS A 141 -12.48 -4.91 19.92
C CYS A 141 -11.47 -4.46 20.98
N GLY A 142 -10.21 -4.87 20.83
CA GLY A 142 -9.14 -4.53 21.77
C GLY A 142 -7.77 -5.01 21.31
N GLY A 143 -6.74 -4.76 22.13
CA GLY A 143 -5.37 -5.13 21.81
C GLY A 143 -4.83 -4.39 20.57
N GLU A 144 -4.24 -5.14 19.66
CA GLU A 144 -3.66 -4.63 18.40
C GLU A 144 -4.70 -4.36 17.31
N THR A 145 -5.96 -4.77 17.52
CA THR A 145 -7.08 -4.56 16.59
C THR A 145 -8.21 -3.81 17.29
N PRO A 146 -8.09 -2.49 17.53
CA PRO A 146 -9.05 -1.73 18.33
C PRO A 146 -10.27 -1.22 17.55
N VAL A 147 -10.29 -1.39 16.23
CA VAL A 147 -11.34 -0.85 15.35
C VAL A 147 -12.27 -1.99 14.91
N CYS A 148 -13.57 -1.72 14.78
CA CYS A 148 -14.48 -2.64 14.11
C CYS A 148 -14.63 -2.24 12.64
N SER A 149 -14.17 -3.09 11.72
CA SER A 149 -14.22 -2.81 10.29
C SER A 149 -15.66 -2.89 9.78
N PRO A 150 -16.17 -1.83 9.10
CA PRO A 150 -17.51 -1.86 8.52
C PRO A 150 -17.60 -2.74 7.26
N ILE A 151 -16.46 -3.14 6.67
CA ILE A 151 -16.42 -3.97 5.46
C ILE A 151 -16.44 -5.44 5.84
N SER A 152 -15.55 -5.86 6.74
CA SER A 152 -15.40 -7.26 7.12
C SER A 152 -16.22 -7.67 8.34
N GLY A 153 -16.76 -6.73 9.12
CA GLY A 153 -17.42 -7.02 10.40
C GLY A 153 -16.46 -7.63 11.44
N GLN A 154 -15.15 -7.49 11.22
CA GLN A 154 -14.10 -8.05 12.05
C GLN A 154 -13.30 -6.94 12.76
N CYS A 155 -12.70 -7.30 13.89
CA CYS A 155 -11.78 -6.39 14.57
C CYS A 155 -10.51 -6.22 13.73
N ALA A 156 -10.16 -4.97 13.46
CA ALA A 156 -9.10 -4.56 12.57
C ALA A 156 -8.16 -3.57 13.27
N GLU A 157 -6.97 -3.39 12.71
CA GLU A 157 -6.05 -2.32 13.12
C GLU A 157 -6.62 -0.95 12.73
N CYS A 158 -7.26 -0.88 11.56
CA CYS A 158 -7.81 0.35 11.00
C CYS A 158 -9.11 0.11 10.22
N ALA A 159 -9.96 1.13 10.13
CA ALA A 159 -11.08 1.20 9.17
C ALA A 159 -10.93 2.40 8.22
N SER A 160 -9.85 3.16 8.38
CA SER A 160 -9.51 4.35 7.61
C SER A 160 -8.05 4.72 7.80
N ALA A 161 -7.50 5.52 6.89
CA ALA A 161 -6.13 6.04 7.03
C ALA A 161 -5.91 6.88 8.31
N SER A 162 -6.96 7.45 8.90
CA SER A 162 -6.83 8.22 10.15
C SER A 162 -6.61 7.37 11.40
N ASP A 163 -6.84 6.06 11.31
CA ASP A 163 -6.54 5.14 12.41
C ASP A 163 -5.05 4.75 12.43
N CYS A 164 -4.34 5.02 11.33
CA CYS A 164 -2.96 4.62 11.14
C CYS A 164 -1.94 5.70 11.53
N GLY A 165 -0.77 5.24 11.98
CA GLY A 165 0.35 6.11 12.36
C GLY A 165 1.20 6.58 11.16
N ALA A 166 2.06 7.57 11.39
CA ALA A 166 2.89 8.16 10.33
C ALA A 166 3.88 7.18 9.66
N ALA A 167 4.25 6.08 10.32
CA ALA A 167 5.13 5.06 9.75
C ALA A 167 4.40 4.14 8.75
N GLN A 168 3.08 4.00 8.88
CA GLN A 168 2.25 3.16 8.03
C GLN A 168 0.93 3.88 7.74
N PRO A 169 0.94 4.98 6.98
CA PRO A 169 -0.18 5.92 6.97
C PRO A 169 -1.41 5.46 6.16
N HIS A 170 -1.35 4.30 5.50
CA HIS A 170 -2.41 3.81 4.64
C HIS A 170 -3.15 2.64 5.28
N CYS A 171 -4.48 2.69 5.31
CA CYS A 171 -5.29 1.56 5.73
C CYS A 171 -5.68 0.75 4.50
N GLU A 172 -5.22 -0.51 4.44
CA GLU A 172 -5.68 -1.52 3.48
C GLU A 172 -7.07 -2.00 3.92
N LEU A 173 -8.13 -1.49 3.30
CA LEU A 173 -9.50 -1.60 3.82
C LEU A 173 -10.11 -3.01 3.73
N ASP A 174 -9.67 -3.81 2.76
CA ASP A 174 -10.08 -5.21 2.59
C ASP A 174 -9.53 -6.10 3.72
N VAL A 175 -8.29 -5.87 4.15
CA VAL A 175 -7.64 -6.64 5.24
C VAL A 175 -7.81 -5.97 6.61
N GLY A 176 -8.01 -4.66 6.66
CA GLY A 176 -8.09 -3.87 7.90
C GLY A 176 -6.73 -3.67 8.59
N ARG A 177 -5.65 -3.51 7.80
CA ARG A 177 -4.27 -3.34 8.31
C ARG A 177 -3.63 -2.04 7.86
N CYS A 178 -2.81 -1.45 8.73
CA CYS A 178 -2.01 -0.29 8.37
C CYS A 178 -0.78 -0.73 7.57
N ARG A 179 -0.55 -0.06 6.44
CA ARG A 179 0.55 -0.30 5.50
C ARG A 179 1.32 0.98 5.25
N GLU A 180 2.61 0.84 4.93
CA GLU A 180 3.42 1.98 4.50
C GLU A 180 2.98 2.47 3.12
N CYS A 181 2.60 1.55 2.24
CA CYS A 181 2.10 1.86 0.91
C CYS A 181 1.14 0.78 0.42
N LEU A 182 0.28 1.15 -0.53
CA LEU A 182 -0.56 0.23 -1.30
C LEU A 182 -0.29 0.37 -2.81
N LEU A 183 0.18 1.56 -3.22
CA LEU A 183 0.55 1.93 -4.58
C LEU A 183 1.93 2.60 -4.54
N ASP A 184 2.64 2.57 -5.66
CA ASP A 184 3.95 3.20 -5.82
C ASP A 184 3.88 4.72 -5.58
N SER A 185 2.74 5.33 -5.91
CA SER A 185 2.46 6.75 -5.67
C SER A 185 2.36 7.14 -4.19
N HIS A 186 2.28 6.17 -3.28
CA HIS A 186 2.36 6.42 -1.83
C HIS A 186 3.81 6.61 -1.37
N CYS A 187 4.79 6.21 -2.17
CA CYS A 187 6.20 6.26 -1.82
C CYS A 187 6.89 7.54 -2.28
N GLY A 188 8.08 7.80 -1.72
CA GLY A 188 8.91 8.93 -2.11
C GLY A 188 9.47 8.79 -3.53
N PHE A 189 10.10 9.85 -4.02
CA PHE A 189 10.82 9.79 -5.30
C PHE A 189 11.92 8.73 -5.26
N GLY A 190 11.99 7.88 -6.28
CA GLY A 190 12.97 6.78 -6.37
C GLY A 190 12.62 5.58 -5.51
N GLU A 191 11.38 5.49 -5.02
CA GLU A 191 10.85 4.36 -4.29
C GLU A 191 9.61 3.79 -4.97
N ARG A 192 9.32 2.52 -4.70
CA ARG A 192 8.09 1.84 -5.12
C ARG A 192 7.52 1.02 -4.00
N CYS A 193 6.24 0.70 -4.10
CA CYS A 193 5.56 -0.11 -3.13
C CYS A 193 5.78 -1.60 -3.41
N ARG A 194 6.53 -2.29 -2.55
CA ARG A 194 6.73 -3.74 -2.63
C ARG A 194 6.48 -4.35 -1.25
N GLU A 195 5.67 -5.41 -1.23
CA GLU A 195 5.32 -6.10 0.03
C GLU A 195 4.85 -5.10 1.11
N ASP A 196 4.08 -4.09 0.68
CA ASP A 196 3.48 -3.04 1.49
C ASP A 196 4.47 -2.08 2.17
N HIS A 197 5.72 -2.07 1.69
CA HIS A 197 6.80 -1.18 2.11
C HIS A 197 7.31 -0.33 0.95
N CYS A 198 7.69 0.90 1.26
CA CYS A 198 8.39 1.77 0.32
C CYS A 198 9.86 1.35 0.27
N ILE A 199 10.25 0.85 -0.89
CA ILE A 199 11.61 0.40 -1.13
C ILE A 199 12.26 1.22 -2.22
N ALA A 200 13.55 1.50 -2.09
CA ALA A 200 14.32 2.12 -3.15
C ALA A 200 14.21 1.27 -4.43
N ASP A 201 13.78 1.92 -5.50
CA ASP A 201 13.80 1.39 -6.85
C ASP A 201 14.05 2.50 -7.85
N CYS A 202 15.28 2.54 -8.34
CA CYS A 202 15.63 3.37 -9.47
C CYS A 202 15.52 2.55 -10.77
N GLN A 203 15.04 3.19 -11.83
CA GLN A 203 15.08 2.68 -13.19
C GLN A 203 16.18 3.35 -14.01
N ASN A 204 16.59 4.55 -13.60
CA ASN A 204 17.66 5.33 -14.21
C ASN A 204 18.27 6.32 -13.20
N ASP A 205 19.41 6.90 -13.54
CA ASP A 205 20.14 7.83 -12.65
C ASP A 205 19.31 9.07 -12.25
N ALA A 206 18.34 9.50 -13.06
CA ALA A 206 17.49 10.64 -12.71
C ALA A 206 16.59 10.34 -11.49
N ASP A 207 16.24 9.08 -11.26
CA ASP A 207 15.49 8.65 -10.08
C ASP A 207 16.34 8.79 -8.81
N CYS A 208 17.67 8.79 -8.96
CA CYS A 208 18.64 8.93 -7.88
C CYS A 208 19.13 10.38 -7.66
N ALA A 209 18.64 11.35 -8.44
CA ALA A 209 19.19 12.71 -8.43
C ALA A 209 19.12 13.44 -7.07
N ASN A 210 18.20 13.03 -6.19
CA ASN A 210 18.03 13.61 -4.85
C ASN A 210 18.69 12.79 -3.74
N ASN A 211 19.36 11.68 -4.07
CA ASN A 211 20.07 10.85 -3.10
C ASN A 211 21.50 11.38 -2.89
N GLU A 212 21.74 12.06 -1.77
CA GLU A 212 23.05 12.62 -1.45
C GLU A 212 24.13 11.52 -1.42
N GLY A 213 25.10 11.61 -2.33
CA GLY A 213 26.22 10.66 -2.45
C GLY A 213 25.89 9.35 -3.17
N ARG A 214 24.67 9.17 -3.72
CA ARG A 214 24.27 7.97 -4.47
C ARG A 214 23.50 8.33 -5.75
N PRO A 215 24.13 9.01 -6.72
CA PRO A 215 23.42 9.56 -7.88
C PRO A 215 23.21 8.54 -9.02
N LEU A 216 23.76 7.33 -8.93
CA LEU A 216 23.73 6.34 -10.00
C LEU A 216 22.74 5.24 -9.68
N CYS A 217 22.09 4.72 -10.71
CA CYS A 217 21.16 3.63 -10.57
C CYS A 217 21.78 2.29 -10.97
N ASP A 218 21.91 1.37 -10.01
CA ASP A 218 22.18 -0.03 -10.29
C ASP A 218 20.87 -0.73 -10.71
N VAL A 219 20.51 -0.59 -11.99
CA VAL A 219 19.25 -1.12 -12.56
C VAL A 219 18.97 -2.59 -12.20
N PRO A 220 19.96 -3.52 -12.19
CA PRO A 220 19.76 -4.89 -11.73
C PRO A 220 19.24 -5.02 -10.29
N SER A 221 19.71 -4.20 -9.35
CA SER A 221 19.28 -4.22 -7.95
C SER A 221 18.15 -3.22 -7.64
N GLY A 222 17.93 -2.24 -8.52
CA GLY A 222 17.04 -1.10 -8.29
C GLY A 222 17.59 -0.12 -7.26
N GLN A 223 18.85 -0.24 -6.83
CA GLN A 223 19.40 0.59 -5.76
C GLN A 223 20.14 1.80 -6.31
N CYS A 224 19.90 2.95 -5.68
CA CYS A 224 20.77 4.11 -5.85
C CYS A 224 22.11 3.84 -5.17
N VAL A 225 23.18 3.92 -5.95
CA VAL A 225 24.57 3.62 -5.58
C VAL A 225 25.47 4.82 -5.86
N SER A 226 26.65 4.84 -5.23
CA SER A 226 27.64 5.90 -5.45
C SER A 226 28.48 5.65 -6.71
N CYS A 227 28.58 4.40 -7.16
CA CYS A 227 29.37 3.98 -8.31
C CYS A 227 28.78 2.72 -8.97
N LEU A 228 28.97 2.58 -10.28
CA LEU A 228 28.76 1.33 -11.02
C LEU A 228 30.09 0.73 -11.46
N THR A 229 31.12 1.57 -11.56
CA THR A 229 32.49 1.23 -11.94
C THR A 229 33.48 2.13 -11.18
N ASP A 230 34.76 1.76 -11.17
CA ASP A 230 35.83 2.57 -10.56
C ASP A 230 35.94 4.00 -11.17
N LEU A 231 35.44 4.19 -12.39
CA LEU A 231 35.46 5.50 -13.07
C LEU A 231 34.48 6.51 -12.45
N ASP A 232 33.46 6.02 -11.74
CA ASP A 232 32.49 6.86 -11.05
C ASP A 232 33.05 7.38 -9.71
N CYS A 233 34.16 6.80 -9.26
CA CYS A 233 34.79 7.10 -8.00
C CYS A 233 35.87 8.19 -8.11
N GLY A 234 36.00 8.98 -7.04
CA GLY A 234 37.01 10.03 -6.94
C GLY A 234 38.37 9.52 -6.44
N VAL A 235 39.41 10.34 -6.57
CA VAL A 235 40.78 9.98 -6.15
C VAL A 235 40.95 9.65 -4.66
N ALA A 236 40.01 10.08 -3.81
CA ALA A 236 40.04 9.80 -2.38
C ALA A 236 39.52 8.39 -2.01
N ALA A 237 38.76 7.76 -2.91
CA ALA A 237 38.19 6.42 -2.72
C ALA A 237 37.95 5.81 -4.11
N PRO A 238 39.01 5.40 -4.83
CA PRO A 238 38.96 5.16 -6.28
C PRO A 238 38.35 3.81 -6.69
N ILE A 239 38.01 2.93 -5.75
CA ILE A 239 37.55 1.57 -6.05
C ILE A 239 36.05 1.46 -5.83
N CYS A 240 35.34 0.95 -6.81
CA CYS A 240 33.92 0.64 -6.71
C CYS A 240 33.72 -0.79 -6.21
N THR A 241 33.05 -0.93 -5.08
CA THR A 241 32.67 -2.24 -4.54
C THR A 241 31.50 -2.84 -5.32
N PRO A 242 31.30 -4.17 -5.29
CA PRO A 242 30.11 -4.82 -5.86
C PRO A 242 28.78 -4.33 -5.28
N GLY A 243 28.80 -3.73 -4.07
CA GLY A 243 27.63 -3.08 -3.46
C GLY A 243 27.45 -1.63 -3.87
N GLY A 244 28.18 -1.13 -4.87
CA GLY A 244 28.03 0.21 -5.42
C GLY A 244 28.49 1.33 -4.49
N ARG A 245 29.49 1.05 -3.62
CA ARG A 245 30.15 2.04 -2.77
C ARG A 245 31.58 2.29 -3.24
N CYS A 246 31.99 3.56 -3.28
CA CYS A 246 33.39 3.94 -3.47
C CYS A 246 34.18 3.76 -2.16
N VAL A 247 35.31 3.05 -2.24
CA VAL A 247 36.19 2.73 -1.10
C VAL A 247 37.65 3.00 -1.48
N LEU A 248 38.53 3.12 -0.48
CA LEU A 248 39.97 3.32 -0.74
C LEU A 248 40.66 2.00 -1.12
N CYS A 249 40.25 0.89 -0.51
CA CYS A 249 40.84 -0.43 -0.72
C CYS A 249 39.78 -1.52 -0.59
N GLN A 250 39.93 -2.64 -1.30
CA GLN A 250 39.19 -3.88 -0.99
C GLN A 250 40.11 -4.94 -0.37
N THR A 251 41.40 -4.84 -0.67
CA THR A 251 42.48 -5.74 -0.24
C THR A 251 43.74 -4.93 0.09
N ASP A 252 44.67 -5.53 0.85
CA ASP A 252 45.96 -4.88 1.19
C ASP A 252 46.76 -4.46 -0.05
N SER A 253 46.62 -5.19 -1.16
CA SER A 253 47.29 -4.84 -2.42
C SER A 253 46.77 -3.58 -3.09
N ASP A 254 45.65 -3.01 -2.63
CA ASP A 254 45.13 -1.74 -3.11
C ASP A 254 45.78 -0.54 -2.38
N CYS A 255 46.34 -0.79 -1.20
CA CYS A 255 46.98 0.23 -0.36
C CYS A 255 48.41 0.53 -0.86
N MET A 256 48.52 1.52 -1.73
CA MET A 256 49.80 1.93 -2.36
C MET A 256 50.67 2.82 -1.46
N ASP A 257 50.12 3.36 -0.39
CA ASP A 257 50.89 4.12 0.59
C ASP A 257 51.65 3.15 1.50
N PRO A 258 53.00 3.12 1.45
CA PRO A 258 53.78 2.23 2.30
C PRO A 258 53.63 2.54 3.80
N GLU A 259 53.13 3.72 4.18
CA GLU A 259 52.82 4.05 5.58
C GLU A 259 51.48 3.48 6.04
N LEU A 260 50.59 3.07 5.11
CA LEU A 260 49.25 2.54 5.39
C LEU A 260 48.97 1.26 4.56
N PRO A 261 49.71 0.17 4.74
CA PRO A 261 49.68 -0.97 3.81
C PRO A 261 48.50 -1.94 4.02
N ILE A 262 47.72 -1.82 5.11
CA ILE A 262 46.69 -2.79 5.47
C ILE A 262 45.31 -2.25 5.12
N CYS A 263 44.51 -3.03 4.40
CA CYS A 263 43.13 -2.68 4.11
C CYS A 263 42.21 -3.16 5.24
N LYS A 264 41.58 -2.21 5.92
CA LYS A 264 40.63 -2.46 6.99
C LYS A 264 39.20 -2.37 6.47
N ASP A 265 38.41 -3.39 6.77
CA ASP A 265 36.97 -3.49 6.48
C ASP A 265 36.60 -3.28 4.99
N SER A 266 37.55 -3.46 4.08
CA SER A 266 37.42 -3.15 2.64
C SER A 266 36.95 -1.72 2.39
N ASP A 267 37.45 -0.76 3.19
CA ASP A 267 37.08 0.67 3.09
C ASP A 267 38.29 1.60 3.21
N GLU A 268 39.17 1.35 4.20
CA GLU A 268 40.22 2.28 4.60
C GLU A 268 41.59 1.60 4.71
N CYS A 269 42.64 2.28 4.23
CA CYS A 269 44.02 1.85 4.40
C CYS A 269 44.59 2.35 5.74
N VAL A 270 45.10 1.43 6.55
CA VAL A 270 45.60 1.66 7.91
C VAL A 270 47.00 1.06 8.10
N GLN A 271 47.68 1.39 9.20
CA GLN A 271 48.99 0.79 9.48
C GLN A 271 48.88 -0.66 9.91
N CYS A 272 47.82 -1.00 10.66
CA CYS A 272 47.63 -2.31 11.24
C CYS A 272 46.17 -2.53 11.64
N THR A 273 45.74 -3.79 11.64
CA THR A 273 44.51 -4.25 12.30
C THR A 273 44.80 -5.22 13.46
N GLU A 274 46.04 -5.72 13.53
CA GLU A 274 46.54 -6.72 14.47
C GLU A 274 48.04 -6.48 14.72
N ASP A 275 48.57 -6.95 15.85
CA ASP A 275 49.97 -6.74 16.26
C ASP A 275 51.00 -7.31 15.29
N ASN A 276 50.67 -8.39 14.58
CA ASN A 276 51.55 -9.06 13.61
C ASN A 276 51.80 -8.26 12.33
N HIS A 277 51.01 -7.21 12.08
CA HIS A 277 51.22 -6.27 10.98
C HIS A 277 52.32 -5.25 11.30
N CYS A 278 52.70 -5.12 12.57
CA CYS A 278 53.72 -4.19 13.02
C CYS A 278 55.10 -4.85 13.10
N ASP A 279 56.15 -4.03 12.95
CA ASP A 279 57.52 -4.47 13.15
C ASP A 279 57.76 -4.97 14.60
N PRO A 280 58.74 -5.87 14.81
CA PRO A 280 59.07 -6.37 16.15
C PRO A 280 59.32 -5.24 17.16
N GLY A 281 58.58 -5.26 18.27
CA GLY A 281 58.64 -4.22 19.32
C GLY A 281 57.47 -3.23 19.27
N PHE A 282 56.59 -3.32 18.29
CA PHE A 282 55.38 -2.51 18.16
C PHE A 282 54.11 -3.37 18.29
N GLN A 283 53.03 -2.76 18.75
CA GLN A 283 51.68 -3.31 18.88
C GLN A 283 50.70 -2.41 18.15
N CYS A 284 49.62 -3.01 17.65
CA CYS A 284 48.58 -2.26 16.98
C CYS A 284 47.66 -1.59 18.00
N LYS A 285 47.69 -0.26 18.05
CA LYS A 285 46.81 0.55 18.90
C LYS A 285 46.13 1.60 18.06
N GLY A 286 44.80 1.57 18.03
CA GLY A 286 44.02 2.56 17.28
C GLY A 286 44.42 2.64 15.80
N GLN A 287 44.73 1.50 15.17
CA GLN A 287 45.13 1.39 13.76
C GLN A 287 46.53 1.96 13.44
N GLN A 288 47.33 2.22 14.48
CA GLN A 288 48.71 2.68 14.38
C GLN A 288 49.64 1.71 15.11
N CYS A 289 50.85 1.53 14.57
CA CYS A 289 51.87 0.72 15.23
C CYS A 289 52.57 1.56 16.31
N GLU A 290 52.29 1.25 17.58
CA GLU A 290 52.86 1.95 18.74
C GLU A 290 53.86 1.05 19.51
N PRO A 291 54.90 1.60 20.17
CA PRO A 291 55.82 0.81 20.96
C PRO A 291 55.13 -0.03 22.04
N SER A 292 55.56 -1.30 22.15
CA SER A 292 55.11 -2.23 23.19
C SER A 292 55.75 -1.84 24.53
N ASN A 293 55.06 -1.06 25.36
CA ASN A 293 55.46 -0.83 26.76
C ASN A 293 55.17 -2.05 27.64
#